data_AF-A0A973ANN3-F1
#
_entry.id   AF-A0A973ANN3-F1
#
_cell.length_a   1.000
_cell.length_b   1.000
_cell.length_c   1.000
_cell.angle_alpha   90.00
_cell.angle_beta   90.00
_cell.angle_gamma   90.00
#
_symmetry.space_group_name_H-M   'P 1'
#
loop_
_entity.id
_entity.type
_entity.pdbx_description
1 polymer ?
#
loop_
_entity_poly.entity_id
_entity_poly.type
_entity_poly.pdbx_seq_one_letter_code
_entity_poly.pdbx_strand_id
1 'polypeptide(L)'
;MRRLFIALAMPPPVREQLAAVQCGLDGARWVDPDSAHMTLRFVGEVDEGVAEDLAAALTGVRSPAFSLELAGIGHFERRGRPSAVWAGVVPNPALDIVHHRVEAAVRRAGVPSEGRKFTPHVTLARFGSNISSPAVAHWIAQAMPFHVEPFPVTEVALFRSRLGHAGPSYTPEQVYLLDRLPDADSVADLWREGNG
;
A
#
# COMPACT_ATOMS: atom_id res chain seq x y z
N MET A 1 23.67 4.06 1.85
CA MET A 1 22.53 3.22 2.27
C MET A 1 21.23 3.91 1.90
N ARG A 2 20.26 3.16 1.38
CA ARG A 2 18.93 3.64 0.97
C ARG A 2 17.88 2.93 1.81
N ARG A 3 16.92 3.67 2.36
CA ARG A 3 15.76 3.07 3.03
C ARG A 3 14.63 2.91 2.02
N LEU A 4 14.32 1.68 1.64
CA LEU A 4 13.40 1.38 0.54
C LEU A 4 12.14 0.66 0.99
N PHE A 5 11.07 0.81 0.20
CA PHE A 5 9.86 -0.01 0.27
C PHE A 5 9.15 -0.01 -1.08
N ILE A 6 8.32 -1.03 -1.31
CA ILE A 6 7.51 -1.18 -2.52
C ILE A 6 6.05 -0.94 -2.14
N ALA A 7 5.34 -0.12 -2.92
CA ALA A 7 3.97 0.27 -2.63
C ALA A 7 3.16 0.59 -3.88
N LEU A 8 1.84 0.67 -3.69
CA LEU A 8 0.91 1.29 -4.63
C LEU A 8 0.65 2.73 -4.17
N ALA A 9 0.86 3.71 -5.05
CA ALA A 9 0.46 5.09 -4.78
C ALA A 9 -1.06 5.22 -4.89
N MET A 10 -1.69 6.02 -4.02
CA MET A 10 -3.11 6.30 -4.16
C MET A 10 -3.32 7.34 -5.28
N PRO A 11 -4.29 7.14 -6.19
CA PRO A 11 -4.60 8.14 -7.20
C PRO A 11 -5.27 9.38 -6.55
N PRO A 12 -5.21 10.57 -7.18
CA PRO A 12 -5.71 11.80 -6.57
C PRO A 12 -7.14 11.74 -6.01
N PRO A 13 -8.14 11.16 -6.71
CA PRO A 13 -9.50 11.07 -6.16
C PRO A 13 -9.60 10.24 -4.88
N VAL A 14 -8.72 9.24 -4.72
CA VAL A 14 -8.65 8.42 -3.50
C VAL A 14 -7.98 9.20 -2.37
N ARG A 15 -6.93 9.97 -2.67
CA ARG A 15 -6.27 10.83 -1.67
C ARG A 15 -7.23 11.85 -1.07
N GLU A 16 -8.08 12.46 -1.89
CA GLU A 16 -9.08 13.42 -1.44
C GLU A 16 -10.09 12.78 -0.49
N GLN A 17 -10.58 11.58 -0.81
CA GLN A 17 -11.50 10.83 0.05
C GLN A 17 -10.84 10.41 1.38
N LEU A 18 -9.56 10.00 1.34
CA LEU A 18 -8.79 9.71 2.54
C LEU A 18 -8.60 10.96 3.40
N ALA A 19 -8.28 12.11 2.78
CA ALA A 19 -8.09 13.38 3.47
C ALA A 19 -9.36 13.85 4.19
N ALA A 20 -10.53 13.59 3.61
CA ALA A 20 -11.83 13.98 4.18
C ALA A 20 -12.09 13.37 5.56
N VAL A 21 -11.49 12.23 5.88
CA VAL A 21 -11.62 11.59 7.21
C VAL A 21 -10.44 11.88 8.15
N GLN A 22 -9.38 12.57 7.71
CA GLN A 22 -8.18 12.81 8.51
C GLN A 22 -8.32 14.00 9.49
N CYS A 23 -9.30 13.94 10.39
CA CYS A 23 -9.53 14.98 11.40
C CYS A 23 -10.16 14.42 12.68
N GLY A 24 -10.29 15.26 13.72
CA GLY A 24 -11.11 14.96 14.90
C GLY A 24 -10.56 13.91 15.88
N LEU A 25 -9.27 13.55 15.78
CA LEU A 25 -8.62 12.63 16.71
C LEU A 25 -7.38 13.28 17.35
N ASP A 26 -7.51 13.68 18.60
CA ASP A 26 -6.42 14.33 19.34
C ASP A 26 -5.20 13.41 19.52
N GLY A 27 -4.01 13.97 19.29
CA GLY A 27 -2.76 13.21 19.34
C GLY A 27 -2.48 12.36 18.09
N ALA A 28 -3.35 12.40 17.08
CA ALA A 28 -3.10 11.83 15.77
C ALA A 28 -2.09 12.68 14.99
N ARG A 29 -1.04 12.04 14.47
CA ARG A 29 -0.22 12.61 13.40
C ARG A 29 -0.73 12.07 12.07
N TRP A 30 -1.56 12.87 11.40
CA TRP A 30 -2.11 12.55 10.10
C TRP A 30 -1.01 12.37 9.05
N VAL A 31 -1.17 11.36 8.22
CA VAL A 31 -0.32 11.16 7.04
C VAL A 31 -0.72 12.21 6.01
N ASP A 32 0.26 12.88 5.41
CA ASP A 32 0.02 13.76 4.27
C ASP A 32 -0.70 12.97 3.15
N PRO A 33 -1.88 13.41 2.67
CA PRO A 33 -2.60 12.75 1.58
C PRO A 33 -1.74 12.47 0.34
N ASP A 34 -0.78 13.34 0.02
CA ASP A 34 0.12 13.14 -1.13
C ASP A 34 1.14 12.04 -0.91
N SER A 35 1.38 11.68 0.35
CA SER A 35 2.18 10.54 0.77
C SER A 35 1.36 9.27 0.97
N ALA A 36 0.05 9.29 0.72
CA ALA A 36 -0.82 8.12 0.91
C ALA A 36 -0.44 6.99 -0.06
N HIS A 37 -0.18 5.82 0.51
CA HIS A 37 0.21 4.63 -0.24
C HIS A 37 -0.22 3.37 0.51
N MET A 38 -0.37 2.29 -0.23
CA MET A 38 -0.52 0.94 0.31
C MET A 38 0.80 0.20 0.16
N THR A 39 1.46 -0.09 1.28
CA THR A 39 2.75 -0.80 1.23
C THR A 39 2.53 -2.27 0.88
N LEU A 40 3.28 -2.76 -0.12
CA LEU A 40 3.37 -4.18 -0.46
C LEU A 40 4.51 -4.83 0.33
N ARG A 41 5.68 -4.20 0.36
CA ARG A 41 6.87 -4.73 1.04
C ARG A 41 7.78 -3.63 1.57
N PHE A 42 8.02 -3.61 2.88
CA PHE A 42 9.11 -2.79 3.47
C PHE A 42 10.45 -3.49 3.26
N VAL A 43 11.45 -2.83 2.67
CA VAL A 43 12.79 -3.42 2.48
C VAL A 43 13.73 -3.01 3.61
N GLY A 44 13.58 -1.78 4.12
CA GLY A 44 14.48 -1.25 5.15
C GLY A 44 15.72 -0.62 4.53
N GLU A 45 16.80 -0.51 5.32
CA GLU A 45 18.06 0.06 4.86
C GLU A 45 18.88 -0.98 4.10
N VAL A 46 19.26 -0.66 2.87
CA VAL A 46 20.10 -1.50 2.01
C VAL A 46 21.27 -0.69 1.44
N ASP A 47 22.34 -1.36 1.05
CA ASP A 47 23.41 -0.74 0.27
C ASP A 47 22.97 -0.47 -1.18
N GLU A 48 23.87 0.15 -1.93
CA GLU A 48 23.60 0.56 -3.31
C GLU A 48 23.43 -0.63 -4.26
N GLY A 49 24.23 -1.67 -4.11
CA GLY A 49 24.16 -2.87 -4.97
C GLY A 49 22.85 -3.61 -4.80
N VAL A 50 22.42 -3.82 -3.54
CA VAL A 50 21.12 -4.44 -3.25
C VAL A 50 19.95 -3.57 -3.76
N ALA A 51 20.08 -2.24 -3.71
CA ALA A 51 19.07 -1.34 -4.24
C ALA A 51 18.94 -1.45 -5.77
N GLU A 52 20.06 -1.53 -6.48
CA GLU A 52 20.09 -1.72 -7.94
C GLU A 52 19.54 -3.10 -8.33
N ASP A 53 19.96 -4.16 -7.64
CA ASP A 53 19.45 -5.52 -7.85
C ASP A 53 17.93 -5.60 -7.62
N LEU A 54 17.43 -4.93 -6.59
CA LEU A 54 16.01 -4.83 -6.30
C LEU A 54 15.27 -4.10 -7.43
N ALA A 55 15.80 -2.96 -7.88
CA ALA A 55 15.19 -2.19 -8.95
C ALA A 55 15.13 -2.98 -10.27
N ALA A 56 16.19 -3.74 -10.59
CA ALA A 56 16.23 -4.64 -11.73
C ALA A 56 15.22 -5.79 -11.58
N ALA A 57 15.18 -6.46 -10.42
CA ALA A 57 14.30 -7.59 -10.16
C ALA A 57 12.81 -7.24 -10.25
N LEU A 58 12.44 -6.02 -9.85
CA LEU A 58 11.06 -5.52 -9.91
C LEU A 58 10.56 -5.30 -11.35
N THR A 59 11.46 -5.15 -12.34
CA THR A 59 11.08 -5.10 -13.77
C THR A 59 10.39 -6.38 -14.23
N GLY A 60 10.66 -7.51 -13.55
CA GLY A 60 10.00 -8.79 -13.79
C GLY A 60 8.62 -8.93 -13.14
N VAL A 61 8.14 -7.94 -12.38
CA VAL A 61 6.79 -7.96 -11.79
C VAL A 61 5.79 -7.55 -12.87
N ARG A 62 5.25 -8.54 -13.56
CA ARG A 62 4.22 -8.39 -14.58
C ARG A 62 2.89 -8.90 -14.04
N SER A 63 1.80 -8.19 -14.28
CA SER A 63 0.43 -8.56 -13.91
C SER A 63 -0.55 -7.69 -14.67
N PRO A 64 -1.74 -8.15 -15.04
CA PRO A 64 -2.80 -7.25 -15.49
C PRO A 64 -3.07 -6.19 -14.42
N ALA A 65 -3.34 -4.96 -14.86
CA ALA A 65 -3.95 -3.93 -14.05
C ALA A 65 -5.27 -4.44 -13.48
N PHE A 66 -5.68 -3.91 -12.33
CA PHE A 66 -6.85 -4.37 -11.60
C PHE A 66 -7.49 -3.21 -10.85
N SER A 67 -8.69 -3.42 -10.30
CA SER A 67 -9.37 -2.41 -9.47
C SER A 67 -9.25 -2.77 -8.00
N LEU A 68 -9.02 -1.78 -7.15
CA LEU A 68 -9.10 -1.91 -5.68
C LEU A 68 -10.24 -1.06 -5.13
N GLU A 69 -10.75 -1.47 -3.97
CA GLU A 69 -11.75 -0.76 -3.18
C GLU A 69 -11.21 -0.64 -1.75
N LEU A 70 -11.46 0.49 -1.09
CA LEU A 70 -11.18 0.65 0.33
C LEU A 70 -12.48 0.62 1.12
N ALA A 71 -12.51 -0.19 2.18
CA ALA A 71 -13.67 -0.29 3.04
C ALA A 71 -13.25 -0.50 4.49
N GLY A 72 -13.96 0.19 5.38
CA GLY A 72 -13.73 0.13 6.82
C GLY A 72 -12.44 0.81 7.26
N ILE A 73 -12.38 1.05 8.57
CA ILE A 73 -11.22 1.62 9.24
C ILE A 73 -10.85 0.70 10.38
N GLY A 74 -9.55 0.42 10.49
CA GLY A 74 -8.98 -0.34 11.60
C GLY A 74 -7.85 0.42 12.27
N HIS A 75 -7.28 -0.21 13.29
CA HIS A 75 -6.08 0.29 13.97
C HIS A 75 -5.05 -0.81 14.15
N PHE A 76 -3.80 -0.40 14.29
CA PHE A 76 -2.73 -1.28 14.76
C PHE A 76 -2.37 -0.97 16.18
N GLU A 77 -2.00 -2.00 16.93
CA GLU A 77 -1.47 -1.86 18.27
C GLU A 77 -0.01 -2.26 18.34
N ARG A 78 0.74 -1.57 19.21
CA ARG A 78 2.10 -1.92 19.60
C ARG A 78 2.16 -1.96 21.11
N ARG A 79 2.49 -3.13 21.67
CA ARG A 79 2.52 -3.36 23.13
C ARG A 79 1.19 -3.01 23.82
N GLY A 80 0.07 -3.41 23.20
CA GLY A 80 -1.29 -3.19 23.72
C GLY A 80 -1.78 -1.73 23.68
N ARG A 81 -1.13 -0.87 22.88
CA ARG A 81 -1.52 0.53 22.69
C ARG A 81 -1.71 0.84 21.20
N PRO A 82 -2.72 1.64 20.82
CA PRO A 82 -2.87 2.08 19.44
C PRO A 82 -1.60 2.78 18.94
N SER A 83 -1.21 2.44 17.72
CA SER A 83 0.00 2.95 17.07
C SER A 83 -0.29 3.62 15.72
N ALA A 84 -1.39 3.24 15.07
CA ALA A 84 -1.87 3.83 13.83
C ALA A 84 -3.36 3.52 13.62
N VAL A 85 -4.04 4.37 12.84
CA VAL A 85 -5.33 4.06 12.18
C VAL A 85 -5.12 3.99 10.67
N TRP A 86 -5.89 3.15 10.01
CA TRP A 86 -5.74 2.85 8.59
C TRP A 86 -7.07 2.52 7.92
N ALA A 87 -7.17 2.82 6.63
CA ALA A 87 -8.25 2.39 5.76
C ALA A 87 -7.99 0.96 5.27
N GLY A 88 -8.99 0.09 5.39
CA GLY A 88 -8.90 -1.30 4.97
C GLY A 88 -9.05 -1.44 3.46
N VAL A 89 -8.45 -2.50 2.90
CA VAL A 89 -8.58 -2.85 1.48
C VAL A 89 -9.50 -4.06 1.38
N VAL A 90 -10.49 -3.99 0.50
CA VAL A 90 -11.38 -5.13 0.25
C VAL A 90 -10.58 -6.29 -0.35
N PRO A 91 -10.78 -7.55 0.10
CA PRO A 91 -10.04 -8.70 -0.40
C PRO A 91 -10.05 -8.78 -1.92
N ASN A 92 -8.87 -8.93 -2.53
CA ASN A 92 -8.70 -8.89 -3.97
C ASN A 92 -7.62 -9.89 -4.43
N PRO A 93 -7.96 -10.94 -5.19
CA PRO A 93 -6.98 -11.93 -5.64
C PRO A 93 -5.86 -11.37 -6.55
N ALA A 94 -6.15 -10.33 -7.34
CA ALA A 94 -5.12 -9.70 -8.18
C ALA A 94 -4.07 -8.98 -7.33
N LEU A 95 -4.48 -8.38 -6.22
CA LEU A 95 -3.54 -7.81 -5.25
C LEU A 95 -2.64 -8.88 -4.62
N ASP A 96 -3.21 -10.03 -4.23
CA ASP A 96 -2.43 -11.13 -3.67
C ASP A 96 -1.37 -11.64 -4.66
N ILE A 97 -1.74 -11.76 -5.95
CA ILE A 97 -0.82 -12.14 -7.03
C ILE A 97 0.32 -11.13 -7.15
N VAL A 98 0.01 -9.82 -7.19
CA VAL A 98 1.04 -8.77 -7.27
C VAL A 98 1.95 -8.78 -6.05
N HIS A 99 1.39 -8.90 -4.85
CA HIS A 99 2.15 -9.02 -3.61
C HIS A 99 3.10 -10.22 -3.65
N HIS A 100 2.65 -11.40 -4.06
CA HIS A 100 3.51 -12.58 -4.18
C HIS A 100 4.63 -12.41 -5.22
N ARG A 101 4.35 -11.75 -6.34
CA ARG A 101 5.38 -11.43 -7.36
C ARG A 101 6.41 -10.45 -6.84
N VAL A 102 5.99 -9.43 -6.08
CA VAL A 102 6.90 -8.50 -5.39
C VAL A 102 7.78 -9.25 -4.38
N GLU A 103 7.20 -10.10 -3.52
CA GLU A 103 7.98 -10.89 -2.57
C GLU A 103 9.03 -11.78 -3.26
N ALA A 104 8.65 -12.43 -4.37
CA ALA A 104 9.59 -13.23 -5.16
C ALA A 104 10.73 -12.41 -5.76
N ALA A 105 10.44 -11.19 -6.26
CA ALA A 105 11.45 -10.28 -6.78
C ALA A 105 12.40 -9.79 -5.68
N VAL A 106 11.86 -9.39 -4.53
CA VAL A 106 12.62 -8.94 -3.35
C VAL A 106 13.56 -10.03 -2.84
N ARG A 107 13.09 -11.28 -2.78
CA ARG A 107 13.93 -12.42 -2.40
C ARG A 107 15.06 -12.70 -3.40
N ARG A 108 14.83 -12.54 -4.70
CA ARG A 108 15.87 -12.70 -5.73
C ARG A 108 16.97 -11.64 -5.62
N ALA A 109 16.63 -10.45 -5.13
CA ALA A 109 17.58 -9.37 -4.83
C ALA A 109 18.32 -9.56 -3.49
N GLY A 110 18.21 -10.73 -2.85
CA GLY A 110 18.94 -11.04 -1.61
C GLY A 110 18.33 -10.45 -0.34
N VAL A 111 17.14 -9.82 -0.42
CA VAL A 111 16.45 -9.29 0.75
C VAL A 111 15.66 -10.43 1.44
N PRO A 112 15.86 -10.70 2.74
CA PRO A 112 15.13 -11.75 3.46
C PRO A 112 13.61 -11.56 3.44
N SER A 113 12.84 -12.63 3.60
CA SER A 113 11.38 -12.56 3.65
C SER A 113 10.85 -11.79 4.86
N GLU A 114 9.68 -11.18 4.72
CA GLU A 114 8.94 -10.59 5.85
C GLU A 114 8.25 -11.69 6.65
N GLY A 115 8.47 -11.76 7.97
CA GLY A 115 7.79 -12.74 8.82
C GLY A 115 6.36 -12.34 9.21
N ARG A 116 5.99 -11.07 8.97
CA ARG A 116 4.66 -10.55 9.33
C ARG A 116 3.63 -10.88 8.26
N LYS A 117 2.42 -11.21 8.71
CA LYS A 117 1.26 -11.39 7.82
C LYS A 117 1.01 -10.12 7.01
N PHE A 118 0.86 -10.27 5.71
CA PHE A 118 0.41 -9.19 4.84
C PHE A 118 -1.03 -8.81 5.20
N THR A 119 -1.23 -7.55 5.55
CA THR A 119 -2.53 -6.96 5.85
C THR A 119 -2.64 -5.71 4.99
N PRO A 120 -3.32 -5.73 3.84
CA PRO A 120 -3.36 -4.60 2.93
C PRO A 120 -4.16 -3.44 3.55
N HIS A 121 -3.53 -2.26 3.63
CA HIS A 121 -4.11 -1.08 4.26
C HIS A 121 -3.43 0.20 3.77
N VAL A 122 -4.13 1.34 3.90
CA VAL A 122 -3.56 2.68 3.72
C VAL A 122 -3.51 3.37 5.08
N THR A 123 -2.32 3.74 5.55
CA THR A 123 -2.18 4.40 6.86
C THR A 123 -2.77 5.81 6.81
N LEU A 124 -3.72 6.12 7.68
CA LEU A 124 -4.36 7.44 7.79
C LEU A 124 -3.64 8.32 8.81
N ALA A 125 -3.26 7.75 9.95
CA ALA A 125 -2.53 8.45 11.00
C ALA A 125 -1.62 7.51 11.79
N ARG A 126 -0.62 8.09 12.45
CA ARG A 126 0.22 7.42 13.44
C ARG A 126 0.10 8.11 14.78
N PHE A 127 0.30 7.34 15.85
CA PHE A 127 0.15 7.82 17.22
C PHE A 127 1.48 7.85 17.97
N GLY A 128 1.61 8.83 18.86
CA GLY A 128 2.61 8.84 19.93
C GLY A 128 2.13 8.05 21.16
N SER A 129 2.77 8.26 22.31
CA SER A 129 2.41 7.59 23.56
C SER A 129 1.07 8.04 24.14
N ASN A 130 0.56 9.22 23.77
CA ASN A 130 -0.49 9.91 24.51
C ASN A 130 -1.92 9.69 23.98
N ILE A 131 -2.15 8.65 23.16
CA ILE A 131 -3.49 8.31 22.69
C ILE A 131 -4.13 7.20 23.52
N SER A 132 -5.44 7.28 23.74
CA SER A 132 -6.22 6.27 24.46
C SER A 132 -6.97 5.35 23.48
N SER A 133 -7.03 4.05 23.77
CA SER A 133 -7.81 3.09 22.96
C SER A 133 -9.30 3.46 22.84
N PRO A 134 -9.99 3.93 23.90
CA PRO A 134 -11.38 4.38 23.78
C PRO A 134 -11.58 5.55 22.81
N ALA A 135 -10.65 6.51 22.77
CA ALA A 135 -10.73 7.63 21.83
C ALA A 135 -10.59 7.14 20.38
N VAL A 136 -9.65 6.22 20.11
CA VAL A 136 -9.48 5.61 18.78
C VAL A 136 -10.74 4.85 18.38
N ALA A 137 -11.28 4.02 19.27
CA ALA A 137 -12.50 3.25 19.00
C ALA A 137 -13.71 4.15 18.71
N HIS A 138 -13.88 5.23 19.49
CA HIS A 138 -14.93 6.21 19.28
C HIS A 138 -14.81 6.89 17.92
N TRP A 139 -13.61 7.34 17.56
CA TRP A 139 -13.35 7.97 16.28
C TRP A 139 -13.61 7.02 15.11
N ILE A 140 -13.19 5.75 15.21
CA ILE A 140 -13.48 4.72 14.19
C ILE A 140 -15.00 4.58 14.01
N ALA A 141 -15.76 4.51 15.11
CA ALA A 141 -17.22 4.38 15.03
C ALA A 141 -17.89 5.59 14.37
N GLN A 142 -17.36 6.80 14.56
CA GLN A 142 -17.87 8.02 13.91
C GLN A 142 -17.52 8.10 12.42
N ALA A 143 -16.39 7.51 12.02
CA ALA A 143 -15.95 7.48 10.63
C ALA A 143 -16.65 6.36 9.81
N MET A 144 -17.48 5.52 10.44
CA MET A 144 -18.25 4.49 9.74
C MET A 144 -19.61 5.01 9.23
N PRO A 145 -20.06 4.57 8.03
CA PRO A 145 -19.34 3.72 7.09
C PRO A 145 -18.25 4.51 6.33
N PHE A 146 -17.07 3.91 6.22
CA PHE A 146 -16.01 4.39 5.34
C PHE A 146 -15.92 3.49 4.12
N HIS A 147 -16.01 4.08 2.93
CA HIS A 147 -15.91 3.40 1.65
C HIS A 147 -15.29 4.33 0.61
N VAL A 148 -14.45 3.78 -0.25
CA VAL A 148 -13.91 4.43 -1.45
C VAL A 148 -14.23 3.53 -2.63
N GLU A 149 -14.95 4.09 -3.60
CA GLU A 149 -15.35 3.40 -4.83
C GLU A 149 -14.15 2.74 -5.56
N PRO A 150 -14.39 1.66 -6.32
CA PRO A 150 -13.35 0.98 -7.05
C PRO A 150 -12.49 1.92 -7.91
N PHE A 151 -11.17 1.83 -7.76
CA PHE A 151 -10.19 2.63 -8.51
C PHE A 151 -9.11 1.76 -9.15
N PRO A 152 -8.57 2.18 -10.30
CA PRO A 152 -7.58 1.39 -11.02
C PRO A 152 -6.22 1.41 -10.33
N VAL A 153 -5.59 0.24 -10.32
CA VAL A 153 -4.17 0.03 -10.02
C VAL A 153 -3.48 -0.33 -11.33
N THR A 154 -2.64 0.56 -11.81
CA THR A 154 -1.92 0.40 -13.08
C THR A 154 -0.41 0.28 -12.90
N GLU A 155 0.10 0.44 -11.68
CA GLU A 155 1.54 0.48 -11.43
C GLU A 155 1.90 0.07 -10.00
N VAL A 156 3.13 -0.41 -9.86
CA VAL A 156 3.83 -0.64 -8.59
C VAL A 156 5.05 0.28 -8.58
N ALA A 157 5.38 0.87 -7.43
CA ALA A 157 6.54 1.75 -7.33
C ALA A 157 7.51 1.33 -6.23
N LEU A 158 8.81 1.47 -6.51
CA LEU A 158 9.88 1.42 -5.53
C LEU A 158 10.07 2.82 -4.97
N PHE A 159 9.86 2.98 -3.66
CA PHE A 159 10.00 4.24 -2.97
C PHE A 159 11.27 4.28 -2.12
N ARG A 160 11.90 5.46 -2.08
CA ARG A 160 12.84 5.83 -1.04
C ARG A 160 12.12 6.57 0.08
N SER A 161 12.37 6.15 1.31
CA SER A 161 12.03 6.89 2.52
C SER A 161 13.23 7.70 3.01
N ARG A 162 13.03 8.99 3.27
CA ARG A 162 14.01 9.84 3.96
C ARG A 162 13.37 10.38 5.24
N LEU A 163 14.08 10.28 6.36
CA LEU A 163 13.63 10.89 7.61
C LEU A 163 14.07 12.35 7.63
N GLY A 164 13.11 13.27 7.66
CA GLY A 164 13.34 14.69 7.86
C GLY A 164 12.82 15.18 9.21
N HIS A 165 13.09 16.44 9.52
CA HIS A 165 12.63 17.12 10.74
C HIS A 165 11.10 17.18 10.82
N ALA A 166 10.41 17.28 9.69
CA ALA A 166 8.95 17.27 9.58
C ALA A 166 8.33 15.85 9.56
N GLY A 167 9.16 14.80 9.63
CA GLY A 167 8.73 13.41 9.47
C GLY A 167 9.31 12.75 8.21
N PRO A 168 8.87 11.52 7.89
CA PRO A 168 9.34 10.82 6.70
C PRO A 168 8.77 11.44 5.42
N SER A 169 9.62 11.66 4.42
CA SER A 169 9.22 11.92 3.04
C SER A 169 9.41 10.67 2.20
N TYR A 170 8.49 10.41 1.28
CA TYR A 170 8.57 9.29 0.36
C TYR A 170 8.68 9.79 -1.08
N THR A 171 9.63 9.26 -1.83
CA THR A 171 9.84 9.63 -3.23
C THR A 171 9.91 8.35 -4.07
N PRO A 172 9.11 8.21 -5.15
CA PRO A 172 9.27 7.10 -6.06
C PRO A 172 10.64 7.20 -6.74
N GLU A 173 11.46 6.16 -6.61
CA GLU A 173 12.72 6.03 -7.36
C GLU A 173 12.45 5.43 -8.74
N GLN A 174 11.53 4.46 -8.82
CA GLN A 174 11.15 3.81 -10.06
C GLN A 174 9.69 3.34 -10.01
N VAL A 175 9.03 3.38 -11.17
CA VAL A 175 7.65 2.94 -11.37
C VAL A 175 7.63 1.81 -12.39
N TYR A 176 6.86 0.77 -12.10
CA TYR A 176 6.71 -0.44 -12.91
C TYR A 176 5.24 -0.56 -13.32
N LEU A 177 4.98 -0.43 -14.61
CA LEU A 177 3.62 -0.53 -15.14
C LEU A 177 3.14 -1.98 -15.09
N LEU A 178 1.91 -2.14 -14.63
CA LEU A 178 1.15 -3.36 -14.81
C LEU A 178 0.68 -3.44 -16.27
N ASP A 179 0.53 -4.66 -16.76
CA ASP A 179 0.02 -4.92 -18.09
C ASP A 179 -1.38 -4.32 -18.21
N ARG A 180 -1.73 -3.79 -19.39
CA ARG A 180 -3.10 -3.29 -19.60
C ARG A 180 -4.10 -4.41 -19.29
N LEU A 181 -5.24 -4.05 -18.70
CA LEU A 181 -6.39 -4.94 -18.66
C LEU A 181 -6.61 -5.45 -20.08
N PRO A 182 -6.73 -6.78 -20.31
CA PRO A 182 -7.20 -7.25 -21.60
C PRO A 182 -8.56 -6.58 -21.86
N ASP A 183 -8.75 -6.07 -23.09
CA ASP A 183 -10.04 -5.51 -23.49
C ASP A 183 -11.13 -6.55 -23.21
N ALA A 184 -12.34 -6.10 -22.83
CA ALA A 184 -13.46 -7.01 -22.50
C ALA A 184 -13.73 -8.05 -23.60
N ASP A 185 -13.43 -7.70 -24.86
CA ASP A 185 -13.53 -8.58 -26.02
C ASP A 185 -12.43 -9.64 -26.07
N SER A 186 -11.21 -9.34 -25.61
CA SER A 186 -10.07 -10.29 -25.57
C SER A 186 -10.31 -11.43 -24.59
N VAL A 187 -11.07 -11.20 -23.51
CA VAL A 187 -11.39 -12.23 -22.53
C VAL A 187 -12.39 -13.24 -23.11
N ALA A 188 -13.34 -12.78 -23.92
CA ALA A 188 -14.34 -13.63 -24.56
C ALA A 188 -13.72 -14.59 -25.60
N ASP A 189 -12.67 -14.15 -26.30
CA ASP A 189 -11.96 -14.99 -27.28
C ASP A 189 -11.11 -16.09 -26.61
N LEU A 190 -10.51 -15.81 -25.46
CA LEU A 190 -9.78 -16.81 -24.66
C LEU A 190 -10.68 -17.94 -24.12
N TRP A 191 -11.98 -17.67 -23.89
CA TRP A 191 -12.95 -18.71 -23.51
C TRP A 191 -13.45 -19.54 -24.71
N ARG A 192 -13.38 -19.02 -25.93
CA ARG A 192 -13.76 -19.76 -27.15
C ARG A 192 -12.65 -20.68 -27.66
N GLU A 193 -11.40 -20.27 -27.54
CA GLU A 193 -10.26 -21.04 -28.03
C GLU A 193 -9.87 -22.23 -27.12
N GLY A 194 -10.30 -22.23 -25.85
CA GLY A 194 -10.03 -23.31 -24.89
C GLY A 194 -11.10 -24.41 -24.82
N ASN A 195 -12.18 -24.32 -25.61
CA ASN A 195 -13.33 -25.23 -25.52
C ASN A 195 -13.88 -25.66 -26.90
N GLY A 196 -13.05 -25.59 -27.93
CA GLY A 196 -13.33 -26.06 -29.30
C GLY A 196 -12.59 -27.35 -29.63
#